data_AF-A0AAX2S0T4-F1
#
_entry.id   AF-A0AAX2S0T4-F1
#
_cell.length_a   1.000
_cell.length_b   1.000
_cell.length_c   1.000
_cell.angle_alpha   90.00
_cell.angle_beta   90.00
_cell.angle_gamma   90.00
#
_symmetry.space_group_name_H-M   'P 1'
#
loop_
_entity.id
_entity.type
_entity.pdbx_description
1 polymer ?
#
loop_
_entity_poly.entity_id
_entity_poly.type
_entity_poly.pdbx_seq_one_letter_code
_entity_poly.pdbx_strand_id
1 'polypeptide(L)' 'METLLNDKNWQAYLPLALSLQEKDEIKAALLKNIAQTPDSFTALCEYLRCLRIIEEYPLKTE' A
#
# COMPACT_ATOMS: atom_id res chain seq x y z
N MET A 1 -4.15 -7.66 -18.02
CA MET A 1 -4.55 -7.63 -16.60
C MET A 1 -4.71 -9.03 -16.02
N GLU A 2 -5.20 -10.02 -16.77
CA GLU A 2 -5.38 -11.41 -16.29
C GLU A 2 -4.08 -12.19 -16.00
N THR A 3 -2.94 -11.75 -16.54
CA THR A 3 -1.64 -12.41 -16.35
C THR A 3 -1.03 -12.23 -14.95
N LEU A 4 -1.42 -11.19 -14.20
CA LEU A 4 -0.96 -11.00 -12.82
C LEU A 4 -1.75 -11.83 -11.79
N LEU A 5 -2.98 -12.24 -12.12
CA LEU A 5 -3.87 -12.98 -11.22
C LEU A 5 -3.66 -14.50 -11.28
N ASN A 6 -3.08 -15.01 -12.37
CA ASN A 6 -2.78 -16.44 -12.56
C ASN A 6 -1.34 -16.84 -12.19
N ASP A 7 -0.49 -15.87 -11.86
CA ASP A 7 0.87 -16.15 -11.43
C ASP A 7 0.87 -16.57 -9.96
N LYS A 8 0.91 -17.88 -9.70
CA LYS A 8 0.98 -18.45 -8.34
C LYS A 8 2.22 -17.99 -7.57
N ASN A 9 3.19 -17.34 -8.22
CA ASN A 9 4.37 -16.75 -7.61
C ASN A 9 4.25 -15.24 -7.34
N TRP A 10 3.05 -14.64 -7.38
CA TRP A 10 2.85 -13.23 -6.97
C TRP A 10 3.47 -12.90 -5.60
N GLN A 11 3.55 -13.90 -4.71
CA GLN A 11 4.18 -13.84 -3.39
C GLN A 11 5.71 -13.61 -3.44
N ALA A 12 6.39 -14.08 -4.49
CA ALA A 12 7.83 -13.87 -4.69
C ALA A 12 8.17 -12.44 -5.13
N TYR A 13 7.18 -11.72 -5.67
CA TYR A 13 7.30 -10.33 -6.12
C TYR A 13 6.91 -9.32 -5.03
N LEU A 14 6.33 -9.80 -3.92
CA LEU A 14 6.05 -8.96 -2.77
C LEU A 14 7.24 -8.96 -1.81
N PRO A 15 7.63 -7.79 -1.28
CA PRO A 15 8.55 -7.79 -0.14
C PRO A 15 7.90 -8.59 0.99
N LEU A 16 8.60 -9.65 1.44
CA LEU A 16 8.14 -10.56 2.52
C LEU A 16 7.76 -9.80 3.80
N ALA A 17 8.35 -8.62 4.01
CA ALA A 17 7.97 -7.65 5.01
C ALA A 17 8.48 -6.25 4.57
N LEU A 18 7.89 -5.18 5.08
CA LEU A 18 8.35 -3.80 4.86
C LEU A 18 9.17 -3.32 6.06
N SER A 19 10.20 -2.52 5.83
CA SER A 19 10.85 -1.73 6.88
C SER A 19 9.91 -0.62 7.36
N LEU A 20 10.20 -0.04 8.53
CA LEU A 20 9.48 1.15 9.01
C LEU A 20 9.58 2.30 8.02
N GLN A 21 10.77 2.52 7.46
CA GLN A 21 11.01 3.56 6.46
C GLN A 21 10.15 3.34 5.20
N GLU A 22 10.11 2.11 4.66
CA GLU A 22 9.30 1.79 3.48
C GLU A 22 7.80 2.02 3.77
N LYS A 23 7.32 1.68 4.97
CA LYS A 23 5.94 1.99 5.37
C LYS A 23 5.66 3.49 5.42
N ASP A 24 6.58 4.28 5.96
CA ASP A 24 6.42 5.73 6.09
C ASP A 24 6.46 6.44 4.72
N GLU A 25 7.34 5.99 3.82
CA GLU A 25 7.41 6.49 2.45
C GLU A 25 6.09 6.24 1.69
N ILE A 26 5.50 5.05 1.84
CA ILE A 26 4.21 4.73 1.20
C ILE A 26 3.08 5.58 1.80
N LYS A 27 3.04 5.77 3.13
CA LYS A 27 2.04 6.63 3.79
C LYS A 27 2.13 8.08 3.28
N ALA A 28 3.33 8.62 3.15
CA ALA A 28 3.56 9.97 2.63
C ALA A 28 3.12 10.10 1.17
N ALA A 29 3.41 9.10 0.33
CA ALA A 29 2.97 9.07 -1.07
C ALA A 29 1.45 9.02 -1.20
N LEU A 30 0.77 8.23 -0.36
CA LEU A 30 -0.69 8.14 -0.33
C LEU A 30 -1.35 9.47 0.06
N LEU A 31 -0.85 10.14 1.09
CA LEU A 31 -1.33 11.46 1.52
C LEU A 31 -1.21 12.51 0.40
N LYS A 32 -0.08 12.52 -0.31
CA LYS A 32 0.14 13.42 -1.43
C LYS A 32 -0.87 13.19 -2.56
N ASN A 33 -1.25 11.94 -2.80
CA ASN A 33 -2.20 11.58 -3.86
C ASN A 33 -3.64 12.07 -3.54
N ILE A 34 -4.09 11.93 -2.29
CA ILE A 34 -5.40 12.46 -1.85
C ILE A 34 -5.45 13.97 -2.00
N ALA A 35 -4.38 14.67 -1.61
CA ALA A 35 -4.32 16.13 -1.69
C ALA A 35 -4.47 16.65 -3.13
N GLN A 36 -4.23 15.79 -4.13
CA GLN A 36 -4.34 16.09 -5.56
C GLN A 36 -5.65 15.58 -6.18
N THR A 37 -6.48 14.82 -5.44
CA THR A 37 -7.69 14.20 -5.96
C THR A 37 -8.92 15.08 -5.64
N PRO A 38 -9.66 15.55 -6.66
CA PRO A 38 -10.76 16.51 -6.47
C PRO A 38 -12.03 15.92 -5.82
N ASP A 39 -12.19 14.59 -5.82
CA ASP A 39 -13.28 13.90 -5.12
C ASP A 39 -12.84 13.42 -3.73
N SER A 40 -13.18 14.20 -2.70
CA SER A 40 -12.60 14.05 -1.36
C SER A 40 -13.08 12.80 -0.61
N PHE A 41 -14.31 12.33 -0.82
CA PHE A 41 -14.87 11.26 -0.01
C PHE A 41 -14.37 9.87 -0.41
N THR A 42 -14.44 9.53 -1.71
CA THR A 42 -13.94 8.24 -2.21
C THR A 42 -12.43 8.12 -2.01
N ALA A 43 -11.68 9.19 -2.31
CA ALA A 43 -10.24 9.23 -2.09
C ALA A 43 -9.87 9.06 -0.61
N LEU A 44 -10.66 9.65 0.30
CA LEU A 44 -10.47 9.47 1.74
C LEU A 44 -10.76 8.02 2.18
N CYS A 45 -11.84 7.41 1.69
CA CYS A 45 -12.16 6.01 2.00
C CYS A 45 -11.07 5.05 1.49
N GLU A 46 -10.57 5.28 0.27
CA GLU A 46 -9.46 4.51 -0.30
C GLU A 46 -8.19 4.69 0.50
N TYR A 47 -7.88 5.92 0.93
CA TYR A 47 -6.74 6.18 1.81
C TYR A 47 -6.83 5.44 3.14
N LEU A 48 -7.96 5.53 3.84
CA LEU A 48 -8.14 4.85 5.13
C LEU A 48 -7.99 3.33 4.98
N ARG A 49 -8.45 2.77 3.86
CA ARG A 49 -8.26 1.36 3.52
C ARG A 49 -6.79 1.03 3.29
N CYS A 50 -6.08 1.82 2.48
CA CYS A 50 -4.65 1.63 2.21
C CYS A 50 -3.80 1.79 3.47
N LEU A 51 -4.12 2.76 4.33
CA LEU A 51 -3.41 3.01 5.59
C LEU A 51 -3.49 1.78 6.50
N ARG A 52 -4.69 1.22 6.67
CA ARG A 52 -4.90 0.00 7.46
C ARG A 52 -4.11 -1.19 6.93
N ILE A 53 -4.08 -1.38 5.60
CA ILE A 53 -3.29 -2.44 4.95
C ILE A 53 -1.80 -2.29 5.27
N ILE A 54 -1.26 -1.07 5.21
CA ILE A 54 0.16 -0.80 5.48
C ILE A 54 0.50 -1.02 6.96
N GLU A 55 -0.40 -0.64 7.87
CA GLU A 55 -0.23 -0.87 9.30
C GLU A 55 -0.19 -2.36 9.63
N GLU A 56 -1.12 -3.13 9.07
CA GLU A 56 -1.21 -4.59 9.22
C GLU A 56 -0.11 -5.36 8.45
N TYR A 57 0.56 -4.71 7.48
CA TYR A 57 1.61 -5.37 6.68
C TYR A 57 2.78 -5.82 7.56
N PRO A 58 3.40 -7.00 7.33
CA PRO A 58 4.52 -7.47 8.14
C PRO A 58 5.69 -6.46 8.19
N LEU A 59 6.27 -6.28 9.39
CA LEU A 59 7.52 -5.53 9.57
C LEU A 59 8.71 -6.45 9.37
N LYS A 60 9.77 -5.96 8.68
CA LYS A 60 11.06 -6.66 8.61
C LYS A 60 11.55 -6.83 10.04
N THR A 61 11.54 -8.07 10.53
CA THR A 61 12.19 -8.43 11.79
C THR A 61 13.69 -8.46 11.50
N GLU A 62 14.46 -7.66 12.23
CA GLU A 62 15.93 -7.64 12.15
C GLU A 62 16.54 -9.02 12.45
#